data_AF-A0A7C7T8Z1-F1
#
_entry.id   AF-A0A7C7T8Z1-F1
#
_cell.length_a   1.000
_cell.length_b   1.000
_cell.length_c   1.000
_cell.angle_alpha   90.00
_cell.angle_beta   90.00
_cell.angle_gamma   90.00
#
_symmetry.space_group_name_H-M   'P 1'
#
loop_
_entity.id
_entity.type
_entity.pdbx_description
1 polymer ?
#
loop_
_entity_poly.entity_id
_entity_poly.type
_entity_poly.pdbx_seq_one_letter_code
_entity_poly.pdbx_strand_id
1 'polypeptide(L)'
;MDAKKLLVGTLNGAVGMMLVAYVMWDVLLVDFFSQQMVTVEQLASPNVGLQVLSSVVSALLLTIVLSWKNPSGPQEAAKDAAIVGVLIWLGANFWNMGTYGMMTMQGALVDGFLTAIPFGFAGFAIFWTTMRGELQSGRIIGNDAVNSD
;
A
#
# COMPACT_ATOMS: atom_id res chain seq x y z
N MET A 1 11.50 1.21 14.51
CA MET A 1 12.01 1.47 13.14
C MET A 1 12.61 2.87 13.13
N ASP A 2 13.76 3.08 12.47
CA ASP A 2 14.34 4.43 12.33
C ASP A 2 13.64 5.24 11.21
N ALA A 3 13.83 6.56 11.22
CA ALA A 3 13.17 7.48 10.29
C ALA A 3 13.54 7.22 8.81
N LYS A 4 14.77 6.77 8.54
CA LYS A 4 15.22 6.46 7.18
C LYS A 4 14.46 5.26 6.63
N LYS A 5 14.33 4.17 7.41
CA LYS A 5 13.54 3.00 7.04
C LYS A 5 12.07 3.33 6.87
N LEU A 6 11.50 4.15 7.76
CA LEU A 6 10.11 4.58 7.63
C LEU A 6 9.88 5.32 6.32
N LEU A 7 10.74 6.28 5.98
CA LEU A 7 10.65 7.05 4.75
C LEU A 7 10.86 6.19 3.50
N VAL A 8 11.92 5.38 3.47
CA VAL A 8 12.25 4.50 2.33
C VAL A 8 11.14 3.47 2.11
N GLY A 9 10.62 2.86 3.18
CA GLY A 9 9.50 1.92 3.10
C GLY A 9 8.25 2.57 2.54
N THR A 10 7.89 3.74 3.07
CA THR A 10 6.70 4.48 2.61
C THR A 10 6.80 4.83 1.12
N LEU A 11 7.93 5.37 0.67
CA LEU A 11 8.09 5.76 -0.75
C LEU A 11 8.02 4.55 -1.68
N ASN A 12 8.76 3.47 -1.38
CA ASN A 12 8.76 2.28 -2.23
C ASN A 12 7.42 1.53 -2.18
N GLY A 13 6.78 1.47 -1.01
CA GLY A 13 5.44 0.94 -0.86
C GLY A 13 4.41 1.71 -1.67
N ALA A 14 4.47 3.05 -1.65
CA ALA A 14 3.54 3.89 -2.40
C ALA A 14 3.71 3.72 -3.91
N VAL A 15 4.95 3.73 -4.41
CA VAL A 15 5.22 3.51 -5.83
C VAL A 15 4.75 2.11 -6.27
N GLY A 16 5.08 1.07 -5.51
CA GLY A 16 4.66 -0.30 -5.80
C GLY A 16 3.13 -0.45 -5.81
N MET A 17 2.46 0.15 -4.81
CA MET A 17 0.99 0.17 -4.73
C MET A 17 0.36 0.87 -5.93
N MET A 18 0.84 2.08 -6.26
CA MET A 18 0.28 2.90 -7.33
C MET A 18 0.40 2.25 -8.70
N LEU A 19 1.57 1.70 -9.03
CA LEU A 19 1.77 1.10 -10.35
C LEU A 19 0.83 -0.08 -10.56
N VAL A 20 0.64 -0.90 -9.53
CA VAL A 20 -0.27 -2.06 -9.58
C VAL A 20 -1.73 -1.61 -9.60
N ALA A 21 -2.08 -0.61 -8.78
CA ALA A 21 -3.43 -0.07 -8.75
C ALA A 21 -3.81 0.58 -10.09
N TYR A 22 -2.91 1.36 -10.70
CA TYR A 22 -3.14 1.94 -12.02
C TYR A 22 -3.44 0.86 -13.06
N VAL A 23 -2.60 -0.17 -13.15
CA VAL A 23 -2.83 -1.27 -14.10
C VAL A 23 -4.17 -1.97 -13.83
N MET A 24 -4.51 -2.20 -12.57
CA MET A 24 -5.74 -2.91 -12.24
C MET A 24 -7.00 -2.09 -12.53
N TRP A 25 -7.11 -0.87 -12.02
CA TRP A 25 -8.34 -0.09 -12.10
C TRP A 25 -8.45 0.76 -13.37
N ASP A 26 -7.35 1.35 -13.84
CA ASP A 26 -7.39 2.27 -14.99
C ASP A 26 -7.17 1.55 -16.33
N VAL A 27 -6.65 0.32 -16.33
CA VAL A 27 -6.40 -0.46 -17.56
C VAL A 27 -7.26 -1.71 -17.63
N LEU A 28 -7.20 -2.59 -16.62
CA LEU A 28 -7.81 -3.91 -16.72
C LEU A 28 -9.31 -3.93 -16.38
N LEU A 29 -9.74 -3.11 -15.42
CA LEU A 29 -11.08 -3.19 -14.81
C LEU A 29 -11.93 -1.93 -15.02
N VAL A 30 -11.48 -1.01 -15.85
CA VAL A 30 -12.15 0.28 -16.09
C VAL A 30 -13.60 0.09 -16.56
N ASP A 31 -13.85 -0.84 -17.49
CA ASP A 31 -15.19 -1.10 -18.02
C ASP A 31 -16.09 -1.77 -16.97
N PHE A 32 -15.52 -2.65 -16.15
CA PHE A 32 -16.27 -3.29 -15.07
C PHE A 32 -16.70 -2.25 -14.04
N PHE A 33 -15.77 -1.44 -13.54
CA PHE A 33 -16.06 -0.47 -12.49
C PHE A 33 -16.88 0.72 -12.95
N SER A 34 -16.81 1.12 -14.24
CA SER A 34 -17.70 2.15 -14.78
C SER A 34 -19.18 1.76 -14.70
N GLN A 35 -19.49 0.45 -14.77
CA GLN A 35 -20.85 -0.07 -14.61
C GLN A 35 -21.27 -0.24 -13.14
N GLN A 36 -20.30 -0.30 -12.22
CA GLN A 36 -20.61 -0.47 -10.79
C GLN A 36 -20.81 0.85 -10.04
N MET A 37 -20.38 1.97 -10.60
CA MET A 37 -20.57 3.30 -10.02
C MET A 37 -21.96 3.82 -10.38
N VAL A 38 -22.88 3.85 -9.40
CA VAL A 38 -24.32 4.04 -9.65
C VAL A 38 -24.73 5.51 -9.61
N THR A 39 -24.19 6.27 -8.66
CA THR A 39 -24.60 7.67 -8.39
C THR A 39 -23.47 8.66 -8.61
N VAL A 40 -22.29 8.20 -9.04
CA VAL A 40 -21.09 9.02 -9.20
C VAL A 40 -20.93 9.39 -10.66
N GLU A 41 -21.01 10.68 -10.97
CA GLU A 41 -20.58 11.17 -12.27
C GLU A 41 -19.07 10.98 -12.43
N GLN A 42 -18.67 10.42 -13.57
CA GLN A 42 -17.27 10.22 -13.88
C GLN A 42 -16.58 11.59 -13.98
N LEU A 43 -15.54 11.81 -13.19
CA LEU A 43 -14.73 13.02 -13.32
C LEU A 43 -14.10 13.07 -14.72
N ALA A 44 -14.12 14.25 -15.35
CA ALA A 44 -13.50 14.48 -16.65
C ALA A 44 -12.01 14.10 -16.68
N SER A 45 -11.33 14.17 -15.53
CA SER A 45 -10.01 13.62 -15.32
C SER A 45 -9.83 13.19 -13.85
N PRO A 46 -9.29 11.99 -13.57
CA PRO A 46 -8.95 11.59 -12.21
C PRO A 46 -7.97 12.57 -11.54
N ASN A 47 -8.17 12.85 -10.26
CA ASN A 47 -7.23 13.66 -9.49
C ASN A 47 -6.03 12.81 -9.03
N VAL A 48 -5.01 12.71 -9.88
CA VAL A 48 -3.80 11.91 -9.64
C VAL A 48 -3.08 12.35 -8.36
N GLY A 49 -3.10 13.64 -8.02
CA GLY A 49 -2.47 14.14 -6.79
C GLY A 49 -3.07 13.51 -5.53
N LEU A 50 -4.40 13.38 -5.47
CA LEU A 50 -5.08 12.71 -4.36
C LEU A 50 -4.82 11.20 -4.34
N GLN A 51 -4.69 10.56 -5.51
CA GLN A 51 -4.34 9.14 -5.58
C GLN A 51 -2.91 8.87 -5.06
N VAL A 52 -1.96 9.74 -5.41
CA VAL A 52 -0.59 9.69 -4.87
C VAL A 52 -0.61 9.86 -3.35
N LEU A 53 -1.30 10.88 -2.84
CA LEU A 53 -1.40 11.11 -1.39
C LEU A 53 -2.05 9.94 -0.66
N SER A 54 -3.14 9.38 -1.21
CA SER A 54 -3.78 8.17 -0.68
C SER A 54 -2.79 7.02 -0.58
N SER A 55 -2.04 6.77 -1.64
CA SER A 55 -1.04 5.69 -1.70
C SER A 55 0.11 5.89 -0.71
N VAL A 56 0.57 7.14 -0.53
CA VAL A 56 1.59 7.50 0.47
C VAL A 56 1.08 7.23 1.88
N VAL A 57 -0.15 7.63 2.20
CA VAL A 57 -0.76 7.39 3.52
C VAL A 57 -0.93 5.89 3.77
N SER A 58 -1.43 5.13 2.80
CA SER A 58 -1.58 3.68 2.90
C SER A 58 -0.23 2.98 3.04
N ALA A 59 0.79 3.37 2.28
CA ALA A 59 2.13 2.80 2.39
C ALA A 59 2.81 3.14 3.72
N LEU A 60 2.57 4.34 4.27
CA LEU A 60 3.05 4.70 5.60
C LEU A 60 2.42 3.81 6.67
N LEU A 61 1.09 3.62 6.60
CA LEU A 61 0.38 2.70 7.49
C LEU A 61 0.95 1.29 7.41
N LEU A 62 1.15 0.76 6.20
CA LEU A 62 1.74 -0.56 6.00
C LEU A 62 3.16 -0.64 6.55
N THR A 63 3.98 0.39 6.36
CA THR A 63 5.35 0.42 6.88
C THR A 63 5.36 0.35 8.41
N ILE A 64 4.42 1.05 9.07
CA ILE A 64 4.22 0.99 10.52
C ILE A 64 3.76 -0.41 10.95
N VAL A 65 2.70 -0.94 10.34
CA VAL A 65 2.14 -2.26 10.69
C VAL A 65 3.16 -3.38 10.52
N LEU A 66 3.88 -3.39 9.40
CA LEU A 66 4.91 -4.40 9.13
C LEU A 66 6.10 -4.24 10.10
N SER A 67 6.39 -3.02 10.58
CA SER A 67 7.39 -2.82 11.62
C SER A 67 7.01 -3.47 12.96
N TRP A 68 5.72 -3.52 13.29
CA TRP A 68 5.22 -4.17 14.50
C TRP A 68 5.20 -5.69 14.36
N LYS A 69 4.81 -6.17 13.17
CA LYS A 69 4.70 -7.59 12.86
C LYS A 69 6.04 -8.26 12.65
N ASN A 70 7.03 -7.51 12.17
CA ASN A 70 8.38 -7.98 11.88
C ASN A 70 8.38 -9.29 11.06
N PRO A 71 7.78 -9.28 9.86
CA PRO A 71 7.63 -10.48 9.03
C PRO A 71 9.00 -11.11 8.73
N SER A 72 9.04 -12.43 8.67
CA SER A 72 10.27 -13.21 8.43
C SER A 72 10.75 -13.16 6.98
N GLY A 73 9.88 -12.75 6.05
CA GLY A 73 10.17 -12.75 4.63
C GLY A 73 9.20 -11.89 3.80
N PRO A 74 9.52 -11.71 2.51
CA PRO A 74 8.73 -10.85 1.62
C PRO A 74 7.31 -11.39 1.36
N GLN A 75 7.15 -12.71 1.34
CA GLN A 75 5.84 -13.35 1.16
C GLN A 75 4.91 -13.11 2.36
N GLU A 76 5.46 -13.16 3.58
CA GLU A 76 4.70 -12.87 4.79
C GLU A 76 4.30 -11.39 4.83
N ALA A 77 5.24 -10.49 4.51
CA ALA A 77 4.96 -9.06 4.41
C ALA A 77 3.88 -8.73 3.38
N ALA A 78 3.92 -9.38 2.21
CA ALA A 78 2.89 -9.22 1.18
C ALA A 78 1.52 -9.71 1.66
N LYS A 79 1.46 -10.88 2.30
CA LYS A 79 0.20 -11.43 2.84
C LYS A 79 -0.38 -10.53 3.92
N ASP A 80 0.43 -10.09 4.88
CA ASP A 80 -0.01 -9.21 5.96
C ASP A 80 -0.54 -7.88 5.40
N ALA A 81 0.17 -7.28 4.44
CA ALA A 81 -0.26 -6.05 3.79
C ALA A 81 -1.56 -6.24 2.98
N ALA A 82 -1.69 -7.34 2.24
CA ALA A 82 -2.90 -7.67 1.49
C ALA A 82 -4.14 -7.75 2.40
N ILE A 83 -4.02 -8.39 3.56
CA ILE A 83 -5.11 -8.47 4.55
C ILE A 83 -5.49 -7.06 5.05
N VAL A 84 -4.51 -6.21 5.35
CA VAL A 84 -4.76 -4.82 5.75
C VAL A 84 -5.50 -4.06 4.66
N GLY A 85 -5.10 -4.22 3.39
CA GLY A 85 -5.76 -3.60 2.24
C GLY A 85 -7.23 -3.97 2.15
N VAL A 86 -7.52 -5.27 2.17
CA VAL A 86 -8.90 -5.78 2.09
C VAL A 86 -9.77 -5.23 3.21
N LEU A 87 -9.27 -5.23 4.45
CA LEU A 87 -10.05 -4.76 5.59
C LEU A 87 -10.34 -3.24 5.52
N ILE A 88 -9.36 -2.43 5.12
CA ILE A 88 -9.54 -0.98 4.98
C ILE A 88 -10.53 -0.67 3.86
N TRP A 89 -10.37 -1.30 2.70
CA TRP A 89 -11.19 -0.99 1.53
C TRP A 89 -12.59 -1.57 1.59
N LEU A 90 -12.79 -2.77 2.17
CA LEU A 90 -14.16 -3.23 2.45
C LEU A 90 -14.89 -2.28 3.42
N GLY A 91 -14.21 -1.81 4.46
CA GLY A 91 -14.77 -0.82 5.39
C GLY A 91 -15.13 0.50 4.68
N ALA A 92 -14.21 1.02 3.86
CA ALA A 92 -14.43 2.23 3.07
C ALA A 92 -15.60 2.06 2.09
N ASN A 93 -15.70 0.92 1.41
CA ASN A 93 -16.75 0.67 0.43
C ASN A 93 -18.12 0.52 1.08
N PHE A 94 -18.21 -0.19 2.22
CA PHE A 94 -19.46 -0.25 2.97
C PHE A 94 -19.89 1.11 3.50
N TRP A 95 -18.94 1.93 3.95
CA TRP A 95 -19.22 3.31 4.35
C TRP A 95 -19.77 4.14 3.17
N ASN A 96 -19.09 4.12 2.03
CA ASN A 96 -19.48 4.89 0.85
C ASN A 96 -20.82 4.43 0.27
N MET A 97 -21.07 3.12 0.22
CA MET A 97 -22.34 2.57 -0.23
C MET A 97 -23.48 2.91 0.74
N GLY A 98 -23.24 2.76 2.05
CA GLY A 98 -24.26 3.06 3.08
C GLY A 98 -24.58 4.54 3.22
N THR A 99 -23.63 5.42 2.94
CA THR A 99 -23.79 6.88 3.12
C THR A 99 -24.18 7.60 1.83
N TYR A 100 -23.55 7.25 0.72
CA TYR A 100 -23.63 8.01 -0.54
C TYR A 100 -24.23 7.20 -1.70
N GLY A 101 -24.46 5.89 -1.52
CA GLY A 101 -24.97 5.02 -2.58
C GLY A 101 -24.05 4.93 -3.80
N MET A 102 -22.75 5.18 -3.63
CA MET A 102 -21.81 5.39 -4.74
C MET A 102 -21.64 4.20 -5.68
N MET A 103 -21.74 2.97 -5.14
CA MET A 103 -21.45 1.76 -5.90
C MET A 103 -22.42 0.62 -5.59
N THR A 104 -22.55 -0.32 -6.51
CA THR A 104 -23.30 -1.58 -6.27
C THR A 104 -22.59 -2.43 -5.21
N MET A 105 -23.33 -3.32 -4.55
CA MET A 105 -22.74 -4.31 -3.62
C MET A 105 -21.68 -5.18 -4.31
N GLN A 106 -21.91 -5.55 -5.58
CA GLN A 106 -20.95 -6.33 -6.35
C GLN A 106 -19.65 -5.53 -6.55
N GLY A 107 -19.75 -4.26 -6.96
CA GLY A 107 -18.60 -3.38 -7.11
C GLY A 107 -17.83 -3.21 -5.79
N ALA A 108 -18.54 -2.96 -4.69
CA ALA A 108 -17.95 -2.80 -3.36
C ALA A 108 -17.12 -4.01 -2.92
N LEU A 109 -17.66 -5.21 -3.10
CA LEU A 109 -16.97 -6.45 -2.71
C LEU A 109 -15.78 -6.73 -3.62
N VAL A 110 -15.96 -6.62 -4.94
CA VAL A 110 -14.88 -6.87 -5.90
C VAL A 110 -13.75 -5.88 -5.70
N ASP A 111 -14.04 -4.59 -5.55
CA ASP A 111 -13.04 -3.56 -5.24
C ASP A 111 -12.28 -3.89 -3.95
N GLY A 112 -13.03 -4.14 -2.86
CA GLY A 112 -12.45 -4.45 -1.57
C GLY A 112 -11.50 -5.66 -1.59
N PHE A 113 -11.89 -6.77 -2.22
CA PHE A 113 -11.01 -7.95 -2.31
C PHE A 113 -9.83 -7.75 -3.26
N LEU A 114 -10.02 -7.05 -4.38
CA LEU A 114 -8.95 -6.81 -5.35
C LEU A 114 -7.86 -5.89 -4.80
N THR A 115 -8.16 -5.05 -3.80
CA THR A 115 -7.15 -4.25 -3.09
C THR A 115 -6.06 -5.08 -2.39
N ALA A 116 -6.30 -6.38 -2.16
CA ALA A 116 -5.29 -7.32 -1.69
C ALA A 116 -4.01 -7.28 -2.55
N ILE A 117 -4.17 -7.11 -3.87
CA ILE A 117 -3.07 -7.19 -4.85
C ILE A 117 -2.14 -5.97 -4.72
N PRO A 118 -2.56 -4.71 -4.93
CA PRO A 118 -1.67 -3.56 -4.80
C PRO A 118 -1.10 -3.42 -3.39
N PHE A 119 -1.87 -3.74 -2.34
CA PHE A 119 -1.36 -3.72 -0.96
C PHE A 119 -0.32 -4.83 -0.72
N GLY A 120 -0.52 -6.01 -1.27
CA GLY A 120 0.47 -7.10 -1.19
C GLY A 120 1.79 -6.72 -1.87
N PHE A 121 1.73 -6.10 -3.04
CA PHE A 121 2.91 -5.56 -3.71
C PHE A 121 3.60 -4.45 -2.92
N ALA A 122 2.83 -3.58 -2.27
CA ALA A 122 3.38 -2.57 -1.37
C ALA A 122 4.12 -3.21 -0.19
N GLY A 123 3.54 -4.22 0.45
CA GLY A 123 4.17 -4.95 1.55
C GLY A 123 5.45 -5.66 1.13
N PHE A 124 5.46 -6.27 -0.07
CA PHE A 124 6.66 -6.84 -0.67
C PHE A 124 7.76 -5.77 -0.85
N ALA A 125 7.42 -4.63 -1.45
CA ALA A 125 8.37 -3.55 -1.74
C ALA A 125 8.96 -2.95 -0.44
N ILE A 126 8.12 -2.75 0.58
CA ILE A 126 8.53 -2.28 1.91
C ILE A 126 9.54 -3.26 2.52
N PHE A 127 9.21 -4.56 2.54
CA PHE A 127 10.10 -5.56 3.11
C PHE A 127 11.45 -5.59 2.40
N TRP A 128 11.41 -5.65 1.06
CA TRP A 128 12.59 -5.77 0.21
C TRP A 128 13.59 -4.64 0.45
N THR A 129 13.07 -3.42 0.65
CA THR A 129 13.89 -2.21 0.76
C THR A 129 14.29 -1.84 2.18
N THR A 130 13.58 -2.34 3.21
CA THR A 130 13.77 -1.86 4.59
C THR A 130 14.07 -2.92 5.65
N MET A 131 13.68 -4.16 5.39
CA MET A 131 13.69 -5.24 6.38
C MET A 131 14.66 -6.38 6.02
N ARG A 132 15.13 -6.41 4.76
CA ARG A 132 16.26 -7.27 4.37
C ARG A 132 17.55 -6.75 5.01
N GLY A 133 18.36 -7.66 5.54
CA GLY A 133 19.46 -7.46 6.52
C GLY A 133 20.60 -6.45 6.24
N GLU A 134 20.45 -5.49 5.34
CA GLU A 134 21.50 -4.51 4.99
C GLU A 134 21.25 -3.13 5.61
N LEU A 135 20.00 -2.67 5.79
CA LEU A 135 19.73 -1.44 6.55
C LEU A 135 19.82 -1.64 8.08
N GLN A 136 20.09 -2.85 8.56
CA GLN A 136 20.42 -3.11 9.98
C GLN A 136 21.91 -2.88 10.28
N SER A 137 22.76 -2.85 9.25
CA SER A 137 24.18 -2.55 9.40
C SER A 137 24.40 -1.04 9.36
N GLY A 138 24.07 -0.36 10.46
CA GLY A 138 24.79 0.87 10.85
C GLY A 138 26.27 0.61 11.19
N ARG A 139 26.82 -0.55 10.78
CA ARG A 139 28.18 -1.02 11.03
C ARG A 139 28.99 -1.01 9.75
N ILE A 140 28.90 0.08 9.00
CA ILE A 140 29.86 0.40 7.95
C ILE A 140 30.45 1.79 8.30
N ILE A 141 31.57 1.70 9.03
CA ILE A 141 32.63 2.70 9.22
C ILE A 141 32.40 3.75 10.33
N GLY A 142 33.16 3.60 11.43
CA GLY A 142 33.70 4.72 12.22
C GLY A 142 33.41 4.70 13.72
N ASN A 143 34.13 3.87 14.51
CA ASN A 143 34.82 4.35 15.73
C ASN A 143 35.71 3.35 16.48
N ASP A 144 35.80 2.07 16.07
CA ASP A 144 36.59 1.09 16.83
C ASP A 144 38.10 1.06 16.49
N ALA A 145 38.64 2.14 15.91
CA ALA A 145 40.06 2.22 15.51
C ALA A 145 40.81 3.45 16.06
N VAL A 146 40.31 4.07 17.13
CA VAL A 146 41.04 5.12 17.86
C VAL A 146 41.08 4.76 19.35
N ASN A 147 41.79 3.69 19.68
CA ASN A 147 42.37 3.43 21.01
C ASN A 147 43.26 2.19 20.93
N SER A 148 44.38 2.32 20.23
CA SER A 148 45.59 1.52 20.46
C SER A 148 46.74 2.22 19.75
N ASP A 149 47.32 3.21 20.45
CA ASP A 149 48.77 3.42 20.63
C ASP A 149 49.05 4.86 21.08
#